data_AF-A0A1Q7YWX9-F1
#
_entry.id   AF-A0A1Q7YWX9-F1
#
_cell.length_a   1.000
_cell.length_b   1.000
_cell.length_c   1.000
_cell.angle_alpha   90.00
_cell.angle_beta   90.00
_cell.angle_gamma   90.00
#
_symmetry.space_group_name_H-M   'P 1'
#
loop_
_entity.id
_entity.type
_entity.pdbx_description
1 polymer ?
#
loop_
_entity_poly.entity_id
_entity_poly.type
_entity_poly.pdbx_seq_one_letter_code
_entity_poly.pdbx_strand_id
1 'polypeptide(L)' 'MITAEHYGLVNLIAGRRLATELIQDDLNAEALARELLALLDPTRNQSMREELQAAADKLGEPGASRRAAQAILQFIPG' A
#
# COMPACT_ATOMS: atom_id res chain seq x y z
N MET A 1 -6.90 4.67 -21.58
CA MET A 1 -6.37 5.28 -20.33
C MET A 1 -6.87 4.44 -19.17
N ILE A 2 -6.01 4.10 -18.20
CA ILE A 2 -6.44 3.43 -16.96
C ILE A 2 -6.88 4.54 -16.00
N THR A 3 -8.17 4.60 -15.67
CA THR A 3 -8.70 5.51 -14.66
C THR A 3 -8.75 4.78 -13.33
N ALA A 4 -7.69 4.91 -12.53
CA ALA A 4 -7.66 4.43 -11.16
C ALA A 4 -7.61 5.63 -10.21
N GLU A 5 -8.44 5.62 -9.16
CA GLU A 5 -8.48 6.68 -8.14
C GLU A 5 -7.19 6.70 -7.30
N HIS A 6 -6.53 5.54 -7.17
CA HIS A 6 -5.26 5.36 -6.47
C HIS A 6 -4.33 4.48 -7.31
N TYR A 7 -3.02 4.69 -7.19
CA TYR A 7 -1.99 3.96 -7.93
C TYR A 7 -1.15 3.05 -7.04
N GLY A 8 -0.78 3.51 -5.85
CA GLY A 8 0.03 2.76 -4.90
C GLY A 8 -0.78 1.63 -4.27
N LEU A 9 -0.18 0.44 -4.17
CA LEU A 9 -0.83 -0.73 -3.57
C LEU A 9 -1.39 -0.43 -2.17
N VAL A 10 -0.64 0.33 -1.35
CA VAL A 10 -1.08 0.72 -0.01
C VAL A 10 -2.37 1.54 -0.02
N ASN A 11 -2.56 2.44 -0.99
CA ASN A 11 -3.77 3.24 -1.12
C ASN A 11 -4.93 2.43 -1.69
N LEU A 12 -4.65 1.53 -2.64
CA LEU A 12 -5.63 0.58 -3.18
C LEU A 12 -6.20 -0.33 -2.09
N ILE A 13 -5.33 -0.87 -1.22
CA ILE A 13 -5.74 -1.71 -0.08
C ILE A 13 -6.49 -0.88 0.97
N ALA A 14 -6.04 0.35 1.22
CA ALA A 14 -6.68 1.23 2.18
C ALA A 14 -8.06 1.73 1.71
N GLY A 15 -8.30 1.78 0.39
CA GLY A 15 -9.48 2.39 -0.22
C GLY A 15 -9.52 3.92 -0.04
N ARG A 16 -8.37 4.53 0.27
CA ARG A 16 -8.18 5.97 0.42
C ARG A 16 -6.72 6.31 0.19
N ARG A 17 -6.44 7.60 -0.03
CA ARG A 17 -5.07 8.12 -0.12
C ARG A 17 -4.42 8.16 1.28
N LEU A 18 -3.72 7.09 1.62
CA LEU A 18 -2.93 6.93 2.84
C LEU A 18 -1.53 7.53 2.65
N ALA A 19 -0.84 7.15 1.58
CA ALA A 19 0.44 7.71 1.16
C ALA A 19 0.23 8.73 0.03
N THR A 20 0.99 9.82 0.04
CA THR A 20 0.98 10.80 -1.04
C THR A 20 1.48 10.18 -2.34
N GLU A 21 0.66 10.21 -3.39
CA GLU A 21 1.03 9.82 -4.75
C GLU A 21 1.40 11.07 -5.56
N LEU A 22 2.69 11.26 -5.82
CA LEU A 22 3.20 12.32 -6.69
C LEU A 22 3.49 11.67 -8.06
N ILE A 23 2.61 11.88 -9.04
CA ILE A 23 2.63 11.21 -10.35
C ILE A 23 2.69 12.26 -11.46
N GLN A 24 3.52 12.02 -12.49
CA GLN A 24 3.75 12.98 -13.59
C GLN A 24 4.18 14.35 -13.05
N ASP A 25 3.46 15.42 -13.39
CA ASP A 25 3.81 16.80 -13.06
C ASP A 25 3.69 17.11 -11.55
N ASP A 26 2.95 16.29 -10.79
CA ASP A 26 2.88 16.41 -9.34
C ASP A 26 4.22 16.02 -8.67
N LEU A 27 5.06 15.22 -9.36
CA LEU A 27 6.40 14.89 -8.89
C LEU A 27 7.39 15.99 -9.25
N ASN A 28 7.44 17.01 -8.40
CA ASN A 28 8.43 18.08 -8.47
C ASN A 28 9.20 18.22 -7.16
N ALA A 29 10.33 18.94 -7.21
CA ALA A 29 11.27 19.06 -6.09
C ALA A 29 10.62 19.65 -4.82
N GLU A 30 9.76 20.65 -4.98
CA GLU A 30 9.09 21.31 -3.85
C GLU A 30 8.08 20.37 -3.18
N ALA A 31 7.22 19.73 -3.98
CA ALA A 31 6.25 18.77 -3.47
C ALA A 31 6.94 17.58 -2.79
N LEU A 32 7.97 17.02 -3.43
CA LEU A 32 8.73 15.91 -2.87
C LEU A 32 9.41 16.29 -1.55
N ALA A 33 10.09 17.43 -1.49
CA ALA A 33 10.77 17.89 -0.28
C ALA A 33 9.78 18.12 0.87
N ARG A 34 8.64 18.77 0.60
CA ARG A 34 7.58 19.00 1.59
C ARG A 34 7.06 17.69 2.17
N GLU A 35 6.75 16.71 1.32
CA GLU A 35 6.23 15.43 1.80
C GLU A 35 7.28 14.66 2.60
N LEU A 36 8.53 14.59 2.12
CA LEU A 36 9.61 13.93 2.84
C LEU A 36 9.88 14.57 4.21
N LEU A 37 9.94 15.89 4.29
CA LEU A 37 10.11 16.61 5.56
C LEU A 37 8.94 16.36 6.50
N ALA A 38 7.72 16.32 5.99
CA ALA A 38 6.55 16.00 6.81
C ALA A 38 6.59 14.56 7.36
N LEU A 39 7.22 13.61 6.67
CA LEU A 39 7.44 12.26 7.20
C LEU A 39 8.47 12.21 8.33
N LEU A 40 9.33 13.22 8.46
CA LEU A 40 10.28 13.33 9.57
C LEU A 40 9.64 13.90 10.84
N ASP A 41 8.45 14.52 10.74
CA ASP A 41 7.68 14.89 11.93
C ASP A 41 7.29 13.61 12.71
N PRO A 42 7.67 13.50 14.01
CA PRO A 42 7.45 12.27 14.76
C PRO A 42 5.98 11.86 14.86
N THR A 43 5.07 12.83 14.97
CA THR A 43 3.63 12.56 15.12
C THR A 43 3.06 12.02 13.82
N ARG A 44 3.37 12.67 12.70
CA ARG A 44 2.95 12.20 11.37
C ARG A 44 3.59 10.87 11.01
N ASN A 45 4.86 10.66 11.36
CA ASN A 45 5.54 9.39 11.12
C ASN A 45 4.84 8.24 11.86
N GLN A 46 4.55 8.44 13.16
CA GLN A 46 3.90 7.44 13.98
C GLN A 46 2.49 7.13 13.47
N SER A 47 1.68 8.15 13.19
CA SER A 47 0.34 7.97 12.61
C SER A 47 0.39 7.23 11.28
N MET A 48 1.33 7.56 10.38
CA MET A 48 1.42 6.86 9.10
C MET A 48 1.87 5.40 9.27
N ARG A 49 2.73 5.08 10.24
CA ARG A 49 3.10 3.69 10.55
C ARG A 49 1.90 2.88 11.03
N GLU A 50 1.07 3.45 11.89
CA GLU A 50 -0.15 2.80 12.39
C GLU A 50 -1.14 2.55 11.24
N GLU A 51 -1.34 3.53 10.37
CA GLU A 51 -2.20 3.37 9.20
C GLU A 51 -1.68 2.33 8.22
N LEU A 52 -0.36 2.31 7.96
CA LEU A 52 0.29 1.30 7.11
C LEU A 52 0.17 -0.10 7.72
N GLN A 53 0.30 -0.23 9.04
CA GLN A 53 0.10 -1.51 9.72
C GLN A 53 -1.35 -1.99 9.55
N ALA A 54 -2.33 -1.11 9.78
CA ALA A 54 -3.73 -1.44 9.57
C ALA A 54 -4.05 -1.81 8.11
N ALA A 55 -3.37 -1.19 7.14
CA ALA A 55 -3.48 -1.58 5.73
C ALA A 55 -2.83 -2.95 5.45
N ALA A 56 -1.67 -3.23 6.07
CA ALA A 56 -1.00 -4.52 5.96
C ALA A 56 -1.85 -5.66 6.55
N ASP A 57 -2.53 -5.42 7.67
CA ASP A 57 -3.41 -6.41 8.32
C ASP A 57 -4.58 -6.82 7.41
N LYS A 58 -5.05 -5.92 6.53
CA LYS A 58 -6.09 -6.22 5.53
C LYS A 58 -5.63 -7.19 4.43
N LEU A 59 -4.33 -7.36 4.20
CA LEU A 59 -3.81 -8.32 3.21
C LEU A 59 -3.94 -9.78 3.67
N GLY A 60 -4.26 -9.98 4.95
CA GLY A 60 -4.47 -11.28 5.55
C GLY A 60 -3.18 -11.95 6.02
N GLU A 61 -3.35 -13.15 6.58
CA GLU A 61 -2.27 -13.83 7.29
C GLU A 61 -1.14 -14.32 6.36
N PRO A 62 0.10 -14.41 6.88
CA PRO A 62 1.22 -15.04 6.17
C PRO A 62 0.88 -16.43 5.60
N GLY A 63 1.62 -16.83 4.56
CA GLY A 63 1.45 -18.15 3.94
C GLY A 63 0.49 -18.20 2.74
N ALA A 64 0.22 -17.06 2.10
CA ALA A 64 -0.59 -16.99 0.87
C ALA A 64 -0.15 -18.02 -0.20
N SER A 65 1.15 -18.15 -0.48
CA SER A 65 1.66 -19.12 -1.45
C SER A 65 1.38 -20.58 -1.04
N ARG A 66 1.44 -20.89 0.26
CA ARG A 66 1.12 -22.23 0.78
C ARG A 66 -0.37 -22.52 0.62
N ARG A 67 -1.24 -21.56 0.96
CA ARG A 67 -2.69 -21.69 0.74
C ARG A 67 -3.01 -21.88 -0.73
N ALA A 68 -2.34 -21.14 -1.63
CA ALA A 68 -2.49 -21.30 -3.07
C ALA A 68 -2.08 -22.70 -3.54
N ALA A 69 -0.93 -23.21 -3.08
CA ALA A 69 -0.49 -24.57 -3.40
C ALA A 69 -1.48 -25.65 -2.90
N GLN A 70 -1.98 -25.52 -1.67
CA GLN A 70 -3.00 -26.42 -1.11
C GLN A 70 -4.30 -26.37 -1.91
N ALA A 71 -4.74 -25.18 -2.34
CA ALA A 71 -5.93 -25.02 -3.17
C ALA A 71 -5.75 -25.73 -4.53
N ILE A 72 -4.59 -25.61 -5.18
CA ILE A 72 -4.31 -26.28 -6.45
C ILE A 72 -4.32 -27.80 -6.30
N LEU A 73 -3.71 -28.33 -5.23
CA LEU A 73 -3.66 -29.77 -4.98
C LEU A 73 -5.06 -30.41 -4.84
N GLN A 74 -6.08 -29.65 -4.45
CA GLN A 74 -7.47 -30.14 -4.42
C GLN A 74 -8.05 -30.45 -5.81
N PHE A 75 -7.47 -29.90 -6.88
CA PHE A 75 -7.94 -30.06 -8.25
C PHE A 75 -7.10 -31.02 -9.10
N ILE A 76 -6.01 -31.58 -8.55
CA ILE A 76 -5.18 -32.56 -9.25
C ILE A 76 -5.67 -33.97 -8.86
N PRO A 77 -6.19 -34.78 -9.80
CA PRO A 77 -6.50 -36.17 -9.52
C PRO A 77 -5.21 -36.94 -9.21
N GLY A 78 -5.29 -37.86 -8.24
CA GLY A 78 -4.22 -38.81 -7.93
C GLY A 78 -3.99 -39.84 -9.03
#